data_AF-J9GK47-F1
#
_entry.id   AF-J9GK47-F1
#
_cell.length_a   1.000
_cell.length_b   1.000
_cell.length_c   1.000
_cell.angle_alpha   90.00
_cell.angle_beta   90.00
_cell.angle_gamma   90.00
#
_symmetry.space_group_name_H-M   'P 1'
#
loop_
_entity.id
_entity.type
_entity.pdbx_description
1 polymer ?
#
loop_
_entity_poly.entity_id
_entity_poly.type
_entity_poly.pdbx_seq_one_letter_code
_entity_poly.pdbx_strand_id
1 'polypeptide(L)'
;MKNEGVQLSETASDSVLALHDIKRFTVQADGTFPVWYTYWNRHNDNLDNQAMGIMEFAVVRNNIYKLWVNKIESLGLPLAPNDPKNPWKPEGNTPDELIPELEVSVEVSNWVDRVLDHEI
;
A
#
# COMPACT_ATOMS: atom_id res chain seq x y z
N MET A 1 -1.43 -34.25 13.15
CA MET A 1 -2.28 -34.43 11.96
C MET A 1 -1.78 -33.46 10.90
N LYS A 2 -1.33 -33.95 9.73
CA LYS A 2 -1.09 -33.06 8.59
C LYS A 2 -2.48 -32.67 8.09
N ASN A 3 -2.89 -31.41 8.28
CA ASN A 3 -4.12 -30.94 7.69
C ASN A 3 -3.99 -31.14 6.18
N GLU A 4 -4.92 -31.90 5.60
CA GLU A 4 -4.99 -32.12 4.16
C GLU A 4 -5.07 -30.75 3.47
N GLY A 5 -4.34 -30.59 2.36
CA GLY A 5 -4.28 -29.31 1.65
C GLY A 5 -5.67 -28.83 1.25
N VAL A 6 -5.86 -27.50 1.24
CA VAL A 6 -7.15 -26.91 0.82
C VAL A 6 -7.38 -27.21 -0.66
N GLN A 7 -8.49 -27.88 -0.98
CA GLN A 7 -8.91 -28.11 -2.36
C GLN A 7 -9.46 -26.80 -2.95
N LEU A 8 -8.82 -26.30 -4.01
CA LEU A 8 -9.27 -25.13 -4.76
C LEU A 8 -9.79 -25.56 -6.13
N SER A 9 -10.95 -25.03 -6.53
CA SER A 9 -11.45 -25.20 -7.89
C SER A 9 -10.59 -24.40 -8.88
N GLU A 10 -10.38 -24.91 -10.09
CA GLU A 10 -9.73 -24.16 -11.18
C GLU A 10 -10.50 -22.87 -11.53
N THR A 11 -11.81 -22.84 -11.28
CA THR A 11 -12.69 -21.69 -11.49
C THR A 11 -12.90 -20.84 -10.23
N ALA A 12 -12.09 -21.03 -9.19
CA ALA A 12 -12.22 -20.25 -7.96
C ALA A 12 -12.18 -18.74 -8.24
N SER A 13 -13.10 -18.00 -7.63
CA SER A 13 -13.14 -16.54 -7.72
C SER A 13 -11.98 -15.93 -6.94
N ASP A 14 -11.60 -14.71 -7.30
CA ASP A 14 -10.51 -14.00 -6.65
C ASP A 14 -10.75 -13.79 -5.15
N SER A 15 -12.02 -13.62 -4.73
CA SER A 15 -12.38 -13.55 -3.31
C SER A 15 -12.08 -14.84 -2.55
N VAL A 16 -12.28 -16.01 -3.17
CA VAL A 16 -11.94 -17.31 -2.56
C VAL A 16 -10.43 -17.48 -2.47
N LEU A 17 -9.70 -17.04 -3.49
CA LEU A 17 -8.23 -17.08 -3.46
C LEU A 17 -7.64 -16.16 -2.39
N ALA A 18 -8.21 -14.97 -2.23
CA ALA A 18 -7.78 -13.99 -1.22
C ALA A 18 -7.93 -14.51 0.21
N LEU A 19 -8.98 -15.30 0.51
CA LEU A 19 -9.17 -15.96 1.81
C LEU A 19 -8.05 -16.97 2.16
N HIS A 20 -7.26 -17.37 1.17
CA HIS A 20 -6.15 -18.29 1.31
C HIS A 20 -4.79 -17.63 1.05
N ASP A 21 -4.73 -16.29 1.05
CA ASP A 21 -3.52 -15.49 0.76
C ASP A 21 -2.91 -15.76 -0.63
N ILE A 22 -3.73 -16.20 -1.58
CA ILE A 22 -3.29 -16.47 -2.96
C ILE A 22 -3.60 -15.25 -3.84
N LYS A 23 -2.57 -14.68 -4.47
CA LYS A 23 -2.69 -13.61 -5.47
C LYS A 23 -2.71 -14.20 -6.88
N ARG A 24 -3.67 -13.76 -7.72
CA ARG A 24 -3.77 -14.17 -9.13
C ARG A 24 -3.42 -13.00 -10.04
N PHE A 25 -2.36 -13.13 -10.83
CA PHE A 25 -1.97 -12.11 -11.81
C PHE A 25 -2.49 -12.49 -13.20
N THR A 26 -3.23 -11.59 -13.83
CA THR A 26 -3.80 -11.79 -15.17
C THR A 26 -2.98 -11.03 -16.21
N VAL A 27 -2.69 -11.69 -17.33
CA VAL A 27 -1.97 -11.09 -18.44
C VAL A 27 -2.85 -10.06 -19.17
N GLN A 28 -2.29 -8.91 -19.51
CA GLN A 28 -2.94 -7.93 -20.36
C GLN A 28 -2.76 -8.26 -21.86
N ALA A 29 -3.47 -7.55 -22.73
CA ALA A 29 -3.41 -7.77 -24.17
C ALA A 29 -2.01 -7.57 -24.77
N ASP A 30 -1.15 -6.80 -24.10
CA ASP A 30 0.24 -6.55 -24.47
C ASP A 30 1.23 -7.59 -23.91
N GLY A 31 0.75 -8.62 -23.21
CA GLY A 31 1.58 -9.64 -22.59
C GLY A 31 2.15 -9.26 -21.22
N THR A 32 1.79 -8.09 -20.66
CA THR A 32 2.31 -7.62 -19.37
C THR A 32 1.44 -8.08 -18.19
N PHE A 33 2.04 -8.05 -16.99
CA PHE A 33 1.36 -8.29 -15.71
C PHE A 33 1.54 -7.05 -14.83
N PRO A 34 0.63 -6.06 -14.90
CA PRO A 34 0.74 -4.89 -14.06
C PRO A 34 0.49 -5.26 -12.60
N VAL A 35 1.20 -4.56 -11.73
CA VAL A 35 1.09 -4.69 -10.28
C VAL A 35 0.95 -3.31 -9.65
N TRP A 36 0.22 -3.25 -8.55
CA TRP A 36 -0.04 -2.02 -7.83
C TRP A 36 0.53 -2.11 -6.42
N TYR A 37 1.11 -1.00 -5.95
CA TYR A 37 1.60 -0.89 -4.58
C TYR A 37 0.81 0.19 -3.87
N THR A 38 0.51 -0.08 -2.60
CA THR A 38 -0.11 0.90 -1.69
C THR A 38 0.88 1.30 -0.63
N TYR A 39 0.90 2.59 -0.28
CA TYR A 39 1.76 3.12 0.76
C TYR A 39 0.93 3.98 1.71
N TRP A 40 0.98 3.68 3.00
CA TRP A 40 0.39 4.50 4.05
C TRP A 40 1.34 5.65 4.36
N ASN A 41 0.88 6.87 4.14
CA ASN A 41 1.74 8.03 4.30
C ASN A 41 2.10 8.27 5.77
N ARG A 42 3.39 8.09 6.08
CA ARG A 42 3.95 8.34 7.42
C ARG A 42 4.22 9.85 7.61
N HIS A 43 3.54 10.45 8.58
CA HIS A 43 3.71 11.85 9.00
C HIS A 43 4.73 12.03 10.11
N ASN A 44 4.65 11.21 11.15
CA ASN A 44 5.64 11.18 12.23
C ASN A 44 6.36 9.84 12.19
N ASP A 45 7.60 9.81 12.65
CA ASP A 45 8.33 8.56 12.91
C ASP A 45 8.59 8.48 14.41
N ASN A 46 8.02 7.46 15.05
CA ASN A 46 8.21 7.25 16.49
C ASN A 46 9.48 6.42 16.79
N LEU A 47 10.21 5.98 15.75
CA LEU A 47 11.40 5.13 15.82
C LEU A 47 11.14 3.74 16.44
N ASP A 48 9.87 3.33 16.54
CA ASP A 48 9.46 2.02 17.05
C ASP A 48 8.47 1.37 16.09
N ASN A 49 9.00 0.51 15.21
CA ASN A 49 8.22 -0.20 14.20
C ASN A 49 7.24 -1.25 14.77
N GLN A 50 7.14 -1.42 16.09
CA GLN A 50 6.23 -2.38 16.73
C GLN A 50 5.04 -1.73 17.46
N ALA A 51 4.94 -0.40 17.46
CA ALA A 51 3.94 0.31 18.24
C ALA A 51 3.45 1.55 17.51
N MET A 52 2.14 1.69 17.31
CA MET A 52 1.63 2.85 16.56
C MET A 52 1.77 4.14 17.35
N GLY A 53 2.48 5.11 16.79
CA GLY A 53 2.61 6.46 17.31
C GLY A 53 1.37 7.33 17.10
N ILE A 54 1.26 8.40 17.89
CA ILE A 54 0.20 9.42 17.72
C ILE A 54 0.42 10.12 16.37
N MET A 55 -0.60 10.05 15.49
CA MET A 55 -0.58 10.65 14.15
C MET A 55 0.61 10.17 13.29
N GLU A 56 1.08 8.94 13.50
CA GLU A 56 2.18 8.35 12.74
C GLU A 56 1.83 8.19 11.26
N PHE A 57 0.70 7.57 10.96
CA PHE A 57 0.16 7.42 9.61
C PHE A 57 -1.02 8.37 9.40
N ALA A 58 -0.72 9.59 8.94
CA ALA A 58 -1.73 10.62 8.77
C ALA A 58 -1.37 11.58 7.63
N VAL A 59 -2.37 12.29 7.13
CA VAL A 59 -2.18 13.43 6.23
C VAL A 59 -2.63 14.68 6.96
N VAL A 60 -1.67 15.45 7.46
CA VAL A 60 -1.93 16.72 8.14
C VAL A 60 -1.83 17.88 7.13
N ARG A 61 -2.78 18.81 7.21
CA ARG A 61 -2.80 20.04 6.38
C ARG A 61 -1.49 20.82 6.48
N ASN A 62 -1.16 21.57 5.43
CA ASN A 62 0.02 22.44 5.35
C ASN A 62 1.37 21.72 5.48
N ASN A 63 1.43 20.44 5.11
CA ASN A 63 2.65 19.65 5.04
C ASN A 63 2.89 19.16 3.61
N ILE A 64 4.14 19.14 3.18
CA ILE A 64 4.62 18.51 1.95
C ILE A 64 5.24 17.18 2.34
N TYR A 65 4.76 16.10 1.71
CA TYR A 65 5.34 14.77 1.86
C TYR A 65 6.12 14.45 0.60
N LYS A 66 7.44 14.32 0.74
CA LYS A 66 8.31 13.85 -0.33
C LYS A 66 8.56 12.37 -0.08
N LEU A 67 8.20 11.53 -1.05
CA LEU A 67 8.33 10.09 -0.96
C LEU A 67 9.39 9.61 -1.96
N TRP A 68 10.33 8.81 -1.48
CA TRP A 68 11.32 8.14 -2.31
C TRP A 68 11.14 6.63 -2.18
N VAL A 69 10.83 5.97 -3.30
CA VAL A 69 10.81 4.51 -3.37
C VAL A 69 12.27 4.05 -3.51
N ASN A 70 12.82 3.48 -2.44
CA ASN A 70 14.19 3.01 -2.40
C ASN A 70 14.31 1.61 -2.99
N LYS A 71 13.32 0.74 -2.69
CA LYS A 71 13.35 -0.67 -3.08
C LYS A 71 11.94 -1.24 -3.20
N ILE A 72 11.81 -2.28 -4.04
CA ILE A 72 10.64 -3.14 -4.16
C ILE A 72 11.06 -4.54 -3.71
N GLU A 73 10.43 -5.06 -2.66
CA GLU A 73 10.82 -6.34 -2.03
C GLU A 73 10.03 -7.53 -2.58
N SER A 74 8.79 -7.32 -3.03
CA SER A 74 7.91 -8.38 -3.53
C SER A 74 6.96 -7.89 -4.61
N LEU A 75 6.25 -8.81 -5.25
CA LEU A 75 5.17 -8.47 -6.17
C LEU A 75 4.01 -7.81 -5.42
N GLY A 76 3.51 -6.72 -5.99
CA GLY A 76 2.39 -5.94 -5.47
C GLY A 76 1.03 -6.65 -5.52
N LEU A 77 -0.02 -5.84 -5.50
CA LEU A 77 -1.39 -6.30 -5.74
C LEU A 77 -1.60 -6.61 -7.23
N PRO A 78 -2.37 -7.64 -7.57
CA PRO A 78 -2.70 -7.98 -8.96
C PRO A 78 -3.89 -7.19 -9.54
N LEU A 79 -4.58 -6.40 -8.71
CA LEU A 79 -5.67 -5.52 -9.10
C LEU A 79 -5.44 -4.14 -8.49
N ALA A 80 -5.99 -3.12 -9.14
CA ALA A 80 -5.86 -1.75 -8.66
C ALA A 80 -6.51 -1.59 -7.27
N PRO A 81 -5.90 -0.84 -6.33
CA PRO A 81 -6.43 -0.70 -4.96
C PRO A 81 -7.79 0.01 -4.92
N ASN A 82 -8.06 0.87 -5.91
CA ASN A 82 -9.31 1.60 -6.06
C ASN A 82 -10.41 0.78 -6.76
N ASP A 83 -10.12 -0.42 -7.27
CA ASP A 83 -11.14 -1.29 -7.84
C ASP A 83 -12.03 -1.83 -6.71
N PRO A 84 -13.36 -1.58 -6.73
CA PRO A 84 -14.26 -2.09 -5.71
C PRO A 84 -14.27 -3.62 -5.62
N LYS A 85 -13.91 -4.33 -6.70
CA LYS A 85 -13.86 -5.80 -6.75
C LYS A 85 -12.54 -6.40 -6.29
N ASN A 86 -11.51 -5.59 -6.04
CA ASN A 86 -10.21 -6.07 -5.59
C ASN A 86 -10.33 -6.67 -4.18
N PRO A 87 -10.17 -7.99 -4.00
CA PRO A 87 -10.26 -8.64 -2.69
C PRO A 87 -8.95 -8.61 -1.91
N TRP A 88 -7.84 -8.18 -2.52
CA TRP A 88 -6.51 -8.11 -1.90
C TRP A 88 -6.14 -6.70 -1.44
N LYS A 89 -6.99 -5.70 -1.68
CA LYS A 89 -6.71 -4.34 -1.21
C LYS A 89 -6.68 -4.32 0.33
N PRO A 90 -5.79 -3.54 0.95
CA PRO A 90 -5.83 -3.32 2.40
C PRO A 90 -7.23 -2.84 2.82
N GLU A 91 -7.81 -3.48 3.83
CA GLU A 91 -9.07 -3.05 4.42
C GLU A 91 -8.80 -2.14 5.62
N GLY A 92 -9.83 -1.49 6.16
CA GLY A 92 -9.69 -0.57 7.30
C GLY A 92 -9.20 -1.24 8.61
N ASN A 93 -9.12 -2.57 8.65
CA ASN A 93 -8.59 -3.34 9.78
C ASN A 93 -7.17 -3.87 9.54
N THR A 94 -6.57 -3.62 8.37
CA THR A 94 -5.17 -3.98 8.12
C THR A 94 -4.29 -3.08 8.99
N PRO A 95 -3.38 -3.63 9.82
CA PRO A 95 -2.48 -2.80 10.62
C PRO A 95 -1.64 -1.88 9.72
N ASP A 96 -1.55 -0.60 10.05
CA ASP A 96 -0.80 0.39 9.26
C ASP A 96 0.72 0.10 9.24
N GLU A 97 1.21 -0.67 10.24
CA GLU A 97 2.60 -1.11 10.41
C GLU A 97 2.98 -2.38 9.63
N LEU A 98 2.09 -2.90 8.78
CA LEU A 98 2.37 -4.12 8.04
C LEU A 98 3.69 -3.98 7.24
N ILE A 99 4.48 -5.06 7.17
CA ILE A 99 5.75 -5.08 6.45
C ILE A 99 5.47 -4.60 5.00
N PRO A 100 6.02 -3.46 4.59
CA PRO A 100 5.67 -2.89 3.31
C PRO A 100 6.37 -3.65 2.19
N GLU A 101 5.65 -3.91 1.10
CA GLU A 101 6.21 -4.49 -0.14
C GLU A 101 7.17 -3.51 -0.83
N LEU A 102 7.14 -2.24 -0.40
CA LEU A 102 8.01 -1.14 -0.82
C LEU A 102 8.82 -0.61 0.36
N GLU A 103 10.10 -0.40 0.15
CA GLU A 103 10.91 0.43 1.04
C GLU A 103 10.78 1.89 0.58
N VAL A 104 10.20 2.74 1.43
CA VAL A 104 9.96 4.16 1.12
C VAL A 104 10.56 5.05 2.19
N SER A 105 11.41 5.99 1.80
CA SER A 105 11.81 7.10 2.67
C SER A 105 10.83 8.25 2.52
N VAL A 106 10.48 8.90 3.64
CA VAL A 106 9.61 10.08 3.66
C VAL A 106 10.31 11.25 4.33
N GLU A 107 10.26 12.41 3.68
CA GLU A 107 10.58 13.70 4.29
C GLU A 107 9.31 14.52 4.37
N VAL A 108 8.97 14.97 5.58
CA VAL A 108 7.85 15.86 5.84
C VAL A 108 8.39 17.28 6.03
N SER A 109 7.97 18.19 5.16
CA SER A 109 8.34 19.61 5.23
C SER A 109 7.10 20.46 5.49
N ASN A 110 7.24 21.55 6.24
CA ASN A 110 6.17 22.56 6.33
C ASN A 110 5.94 23.20 4.95
N TRP A 111 4.68 23.34 4.56
CA TRP A 111 4.31 24.19 3.43
C TRP A 111 4.45 25.65 3.87
N VAL A 112 5.57 26.26 3.50
CA VAL A 112 5.84 27.69 3.75
C VAL A 112 5.41 28.52 2.54
N ASP A 113 4.94 29.73 2.80
CA ASP A 113 4.64 30.69 1.74
C ASP A 113 5.87 30.89 0.86
N ARG A 114 5.74 30.55 -0.43
CA ARG A 114 6.64 31.09 -1.44
C ARG A 114 6.21 32.54 -1.63
N VAL A 115 7.05 33.50 -1.25
CA VAL A 115 6.78 34.95 -1.37
C VAL A 115 6.05 35.22 -2.68
N LEU A 116 4.80 35.66 -2.59
CA LEU A 116 3.99 36.07 -3.74
C LEU A 116 4.05 37.59 -3.84
N ASP A 117 5.15 38.11 -4.39
CA ASP A 117 5.24 39.52 -4.78
C ASP A 117 4.26 39.75 -5.93
N HIS A 118 3.05 40.21 -5.60
CA HIS A 118 2.18 40.85 -6.57
C HIS A 118 1.81 42.21 -5.99
N GLU A 119 2.30 43.25 -6.65
CA GLU A 119 1.91 44.62 -6.38
C GLU A 119 0.41 44.77 -6.74
N ILE A 120 -0.36 45.38 -5.84
CA ILE A 120 -1.76 45.78 -6.07
C ILE A 120 -1.78 47.26 -6.47
#